data_AF-G0ZWW0-F1
#
_entry.id   AF-G0ZWW0-F1
#
_cell.length_a   1.000
_cell.length_b   1.000
_cell.length_c   1.000
_cell.angle_alpha   90.00
_cell.angle_beta   90.00
_cell.angle_gamma   90.00
#
_symmetry.space_group_name_H-M   'P 1'
#
loop_
_entity.id
_entity.type
_entity.pdbx_description
1 polymer ?
#
loop_
_entity_poly.entity_id
_entity_poly.type
_entity_poly.pdbx_seq_one_letter_code
_entity_poly.pdbx_strand_id
1 'polypeptide(L)'
;NCYTGNTWNATLCPDGATCAANCALDGGDYQGTYGITTSDDSLKLGFVTTGANTNVGSRNYLMAAGSETEYQLLQLLGQEFTFDVDVSNLPCGLNGALYLSEMDADGGMSKYPTNKAGAKYGTGYCDSQCPQDIKFINGEANSEGWNASANDPNAGTGMYGSCCTEMDIW
;
A
#
# COMPACT_ATOMS: atom_id res chain seq x y z
N ASN A 1 -7.06 -5.28 17.68
CA ASN A 1 -6.51 -5.35 16.30
C ASN A 1 -7.33 -6.29 15.46
N CYS A 2 -7.71 -5.87 14.26
CA CYS A 2 -8.32 -6.76 13.27
C CYS A 2 -7.30 -7.70 12.61
N TYR A 3 -6.05 -7.27 12.52
CA TYR A 3 -4.95 -8.02 11.93
C TYR A 3 -3.70 -7.89 12.83
N THR A 4 -2.96 -8.97 13.07
CA THR A 4 -1.74 -8.96 13.89
C THR A 4 -0.76 -10.02 13.40
N GLY A 5 0.51 -9.64 13.24
CA GLY A 5 1.50 -10.49 12.56
C GLY A 5 1.01 -10.76 11.15
N ASN A 6 0.67 -12.02 10.87
CA ASN A 6 0.14 -12.47 9.59
C ASN A 6 -1.28 -13.06 9.67
N THR A 7 -2.05 -12.76 10.72
CA THR A 7 -3.36 -13.40 10.98
C THR A 7 -4.47 -12.38 11.27
N TRP A 8 -5.67 -12.64 10.76
CA TRP A 8 -6.90 -11.90 11.06
C TRP A 8 -7.55 -12.36 12.39
N ASN A 9 -8.19 -11.44 13.10
CA ASN A 9 -8.99 -11.76 14.27
C ASN A 9 -10.35 -12.33 13.83
N ALA A 10 -10.56 -13.64 13.99
CA ALA A 10 -11.77 -14.34 13.53
C ALA A 10 -13.08 -13.85 14.16
N THR A 11 -13.05 -13.20 15.33
CA THR A 11 -14.26 -12.62 15.94
C THR A 11 -14.66 -11.31 15.27
N LEU A 12 -13.67 -10.48 14.91
CA LEU A 12 -13.92 -9.20 14.23
C LEU A 12 -14.07 -9.37 12.72
N CYS A 13 -13.39 -10.37 12.15
CA CYS A 13 -13.27 -10.64 10.73
C CYS A 13 -13.65 -12.09 10.38
N PRO A 14 -14.91 -12.49 10.62
CA PRO A 14 -15.41 -13.81 10.21
C PRO A 14 -15.55 -13.92 8.68
N ASP A 15 -15.76 -12.79 8.00
CA ASP A 15 -15.87 -12.63 6.55
C ASP A 15 -15.41 -11.21 6.15
N GLY A 16 -15.19 -10.98 4.85
CA GLY A 16 -14.61 -9.75 4.33
C GLY A 16 -15.46 -8.49 4.57
N ALA A 17 -16.78 -8.60 4.38
CA ALA A 17 -17.71 -7.48 4.55
C ALA A 17 -17.87 -7.11 6.03
N THR A 18 -18.06 -8.09 6.90
CA THR A 18 -18.14 -7.88 8.36
C THR A 18 -16.83 -7.31 8.90
N CYS A 19 -15.68 -7.81 8.42
CA CYS A 19 -14.38 -7.28 8.80
C CYS A 19 -14.23 -5.81 8.39
N ALA A 20 -14.55 -5.44 7.14
CA ALA A 20 -14.48 -4.06 6.69
C ALA A 20 -15.39 -3.12 7.48
N ALA A 21 -16.56 -3.59 7.93
CA ALA A 21 -17.45 -2.81 8.79
C ALA A 21 -16.93 -2.65 10.24
N ASN A 22 -16.21 -3.65 10.76
CA ASN A 22 -15.70 -3.68 12.14
C ASN A 22 -14.32 -3.03 12.31
N CYS A 23 -13.61 -2.78 11.21
CA CYS A 23 -12.21 -2.37 11.21
C CYS A 23 -12.02 -1.00 10.56
N ALA A 24 -10.94 -0.33 10.95
CA ALA A 24 -10.56 0.97 10.38
C ALA A 24 -9.05 1.01 10.12
N LEU A 25 -8.67 1.84 9.15
CA LEU A 25 -7.29 2.28 8.97
C LEU A 25 -7.07 3.53 9.82
N ASP A 26 -5.87 3.66 10.36
CA ASP A 26 -5.47 4.79 11.21
C ASP A 26 -4.25 5.49 10.59
N GLY A 27 -3.93 6.68 11.10
CA GLY A 27 -2.75 7.43 10.70
C GLY A 27 -1.44 6.70 11.01
N GLY A 28 -0.41 7.05 10.25
CA GLY A 28 0.93 6.50 10.41
C GLY A 28 1.95 7.55 10.83
N ASP A 29 2.84 7.21 11.78
CA ASP A 29 4.05 7.99 12.04
C ASP A 29 5.10 7.66 10.96
N TYR A 30 5.08 8.45 9.87
CA TYR A 30 5.96 8.30 8.71
C TYR A 30 7.44 8.19 9.10
N GLN A 31 7.92 9.06 9.97
CA GLN A 31 9.34 9.09 10.32
C GLN A 31 9.69 8.02 11.35
N GLY A 32 8.98 7.95 12.47
CA GLY A 32 9.37 7.09 13.59
C GLY A 32 9.01 5.61 13.39
N THR A 33 7.90 5.31 12.70
CA THR A 33 7.48 3.93 12.43
C THR A 33 8.02 3.42 11.10
N TYR A 34 7.95 4.24 10.04
CA TYR A 34 8.24 3.78 8.68
C TYR A 34 9.58 4.26 8.12
N GLY A 35 10.30 5.17 8.79
CA GLY A 35 11.58 5.70 8.31
C GLY A 35 11.45 6.52 7.02
N ILE A 36 10.28 7.11 6.79
CA ILE A 36 9.97 7.93 5.62
C ILE A 36 10.16 9.40 5.99
N THR A 37 10.93 10.12 5.17
CA THR A 37 11.12 11.57 5.31
C THR A 37 11.11 12.23 3.95
N THR A 38 10.59 13.47 3.88
CA THR A 38 10.68 14.33 2.70
C THR A 38 11.46 15.60 3.03
N SER A 39 12.11 16.17 2.02
CA SER A 39 12.73 17.50 2.10
C SER A 39 12.70 18.12 0.71
N ASP A 40 12.01 19.25 0.57
CA ASP A 40 11.75 19.92 -0.71
C ASP A 40 11.17 18.97 -1.78
N ASP A 41 11.96 18.59 -2.77
CA ASP A 41 11.62 17.68 -3.89
C ASP A 41 12.11 16.24 -3.68
N SER A 42 12.71 15.93 -2.52
CA SER A 42 13.26 14.61 -2.22
C SER A 42 12.37 13.76 -1.30
N LEU A 43 12.32 12.46 -1.57
CA LEU A 43 11.73 11.41 -0.73
C LEU A 43 12.81 10.40 -0.35
N LYS A 44 12.99 10.16 0.95
CA LYS A 44 13.91 9.14 1.47
C LYS A 44 13.12 8.03 2.17
N LEU A 45 13.39 6.79 1.77
CA LEU A 45 12.78 5.59 2.31
C LEU A 45 13.81 4.76 3.07
N GLY A 46 13.63 4.62 4.38
CA GLY A 46 14.42 3.69 5.19
C GLY A 46 14.04 2.23 4.93
N PHE A 47 15.02 1.32 4.97
CA PHE A 47 14.74 -0.12 4.82
C PHE A 47 14.24 -0.76 6.11
N VAL A 48 15.02 -0.71 7.20
CA VAL A 48 14.58 -1.24 8.50
C VAL A 48 14.44 -0.09 9.49
N THR A 49 13.25 0.03 10.07
CA THR A 49 12.94 1.03 11.11
C THR A 49 12.49 0.31 12.36
N THR A 50 13.23 0.49 13.46
CA THR A 50 12.94 -0.14 14.75
C THR A 50 12.31 0.87 15.70
N GLY A 51 11.04 0.66 16.03
CA GLY A 51 10.29 1.42 17.03
C GLY A 51 9.58 0.49 18.01
N ALA A 52 8.28 0.71 18.24
CA ALA A 52 7.45 -0.23 19.01
C ALA A 52 7.36 -1.62 18.35
N ASN A 53 7.44 -1.65 17.02
CA ASN A 53 7.60 -2.84 16.19
C ASN A 53 8.77 -2.62 15.21
N THR A 54 9.25 -3.70 14.59
CA THR A 54 10.20 -3.60 13.46
C THR A 54 9.41 -3.48 12.16
N ASN A 55 9.60 -2.39 11.44
CA ASN A 55 9.07 -2.18 10.09
C ASN A 55 10.16 -2.47 9.04
N VAL A 56 9.76 -3.07 7.91
CA VAL A 56 10.65 -3.38 6.79
C VAL A 56 10.05 -2.81 5.50
N GLY A 57 10.72 -1.82 4.92
CA GLY A 57 10.34 -1.15 3.69
C GLY A 57 9.09 -0.27 3.82
N SER A 58 8.65 0.26 2.69
CA SER A 58 7.38 0.98 2.55
C SER A 58 6.95 1.02 1.08
N ARG A 59 5.66 1.25 0.85
CA ARG A 59 5.09 1.60 -0.46
C ARG A 59 4.32 2.90 -0.29
N ASN A 60 4.59 3.87 -1.16
CA ASN A 60 4.06 5.23 -1.05
C ASN A 60 3.48 5.65 -2.40
N TYR A 61 2.45 6.49 -2.36
CA TYR A 61 1.81 7.03 -3.55
C TYR A 61 1.94 8.55 -3.56
N LEU A 62 2.19 9.12 -4.73
CA LEU A 62 2.21 10.57 -4.89
C LEU A 62 0.78 11.10 -4.89
N MET A 63 0.46 11.98 -3.94
CA MET A 63 -0.83 12.70 -3.90
C MET A 63 -0.82 13.86 -4.90
N ALA A 64 -1.99 14.19 -5.46
CA ALA A 64 -2.15 15.36 -6.32
C ALA A 64 -1.78 16.63 -5.54
N ALA A 65 -1.14 17.59 -6.21
CA ALA A 65 -0.66 18.80 -5.55
C ALA A 65 -1.79 19.55 -4.82
N GLY A 66 -1.64 19.73 -3.50
CA GLY A 66 -2.63 20.39 -2.65
C GLY A 66 -3.86 19.53 -2.29
N SER A 67 -3.89 18.25 -2.70
CA SER A 67 -4.96 17.31 -2.36
C SER A 67 -4.56 16.43 -1.18
N GLU A 68 -5.52 16.21 -0.28
CA GLU A 68 -5.42 15.20 0.77
C GLU A 68 -6.22 13.93 0.44
N THR A 69 -6.95 13.92 -0.68
CA THR A 69 -7.96 12.88 -0.98
C THR A 69 -7.83 12.27 -2.36
N GLU A 70 -6.88 12.72 -3.18
CA GLU A 70 -6.68 12.21 -4.54
C GLU A 70 -5.20 11.98 -4.84
N TYR A 71 -4.87 10.85 -5.47
CA TYR A 71 -3.56 10.57 -6.05
C TYR A 71 -3.30 11.43 -7.29
N GLN A 72 -2.02 11.69 -7.58
CA GLN A 72 -1.60 12.33 -8.82
C GLN A 72 -1.71 11.34 -9.97
N LEU A 73 -2.63 11.56 -10.91
CA LEU A 73 -2.69 10.81 -12.15
C LEU A 73 -1.72 11.39 -13.19
N LEU A 74 -0.93 10.52 -13.81
CA LEU A 74 0.08 10.90 -14.82
C LEU A 74 -0.31 10.31 -16.19
N GLN A 75 -0.55 11.19 -17.17
CA GLN A 75 -0.95 10.82 -18.54
C GLN A 75 0.24 10.91 -19.50
N LEU A 76 1.17 9.97 -19.42
CA LEU A 76 2.51 10.12 -20.02
C LEU A 76 2.64 9.69 -21.49
N LEU A 77 1.56 9.28 -22.16
CA LEU A 77 1.65 8.88 -23.58
C LEU A 77 2.16 10.05 -24.43
N GLY A 78 3.31 9.87 -25.07
CA GLY A 78 3.97 10.92 -25.87
C GLY A 78 4.66 12.00 -25.03
N GLN A 79 4.87 11.76 -23.73
CA GLN A 79 5.59 12.64 -22.80
C GLN A 79 6.81 11.92 -22.20
N GLU A 80 7.58 12.64 -21.39
CA GLU A 80 8.70 12.09 -20.61
C GLU A 80 8.42 12.19 -19.11
N PHE A 81 9.01 11.28 -18.35
CA PHE A 81 9.05 11.31 -16.88
C PHE A 81 10.50 11.18 -16.45
N THR A 82 10.96 12.13 -15.63
CA THR A 82 12.35 12.22 -15.19
C THR A 82 12.41 12.32 -13.67
N PHE A 83 13.41 11.69 -13.08
CA PHE A 83 13.69 11.74 -11.65
C PHE A 83 15.17 11.44 -11.42
N ASP A 84 15.71 11.97 -10.33
CA ASP A 84 17.03 11.62 -9.83
C ASP A 84 16.91 10.59 -8.71
N VAL A 85 17.87 9.66 -8.61
CA VAL A 85 17.87 8.60 -7.60
C VAL A 85 19.27 8.34 -7.05
N ASP A 86 19.39 8.24 -5.73
CA ASP A 86 20.60 7.79 -5.05
C ASP A 86 20.43 6.34 -4.59
N VAL A 87 21.03 5.40 -5.34
CA VAL A 87 21.05 3.96 -5.02
C VAL A 87 22.34 3.53 -4.31
N SER A 88 23.22 4.45 -3.92
CA SER A 88 24.53 4.13 -3.34
C SER A 88 24.46 3.33 -2.04
N ASN A 89 23.31 3.38 -1.36
CA ASN A 89 23.04 2.68 -0.10
C ASN A 89 22.10 1.46 -0.27
N LEU A 90 21.85 0.99 -1.50
CA LEU A 90 21.04 -0.20 -1.79
C LEU A 90 21.92 -1.40 -2.17
N PRO A 91 22.33 -2.26 -1.23
CA PRO A 91 23.06 -3.49 -1.53
C PRO A 91 22.18 -4.55 -2.24
N CYS A 92 22.81 -5.64 -2.68
CA CYS A 92 22.12 -6.76 -3.30
C CYS A 92 21.01 -7.33 -2.40
N GLY A 93 19.91 -7.76 -3.03
CA GLY A 93 18.74 -8.31 -2.35
C GLY A 93 17.67 -7.29 -1.98
N LEU A 94 17.92 -6.00 -2.24
CA LEU A 94 16.96 -4.92 -2.10
C LEU A 94 16.47 -4.45 -3.46
N ASN A 95 15.25 -3.92 -3.48
CA ASN A 95 14.70 -3.23 -4.64
C ASN A 95 14.12 -1.89 -4.21
N GLY A 96 14.66 -0.79 -4.73
CA GLY A 96 14.10 0.55 -4.58
C GLY A 96 13.32 0.90 -5.84
N ALA A 97 12.01 0.61 -5.85
CA ALA A 97 11.20 0.68 -7.05
C ALA A 97 10.50 2.04 -7.21
N LEU A 98 10.43 2.52 -8.46
CA LEU A 98 9.57 3.62 -8.89
C LEU A 98 8.82 3.18 -10.15
N TYR A 99 7.50 3.13 -10.05
CA TYR A 99 6.64 2.60 -11.09
C TYR A 99 5.28 3.30 -11.10
N LEU A 100 4.52 3.08 -12.16
CA LEU A 100 3.16 3.57 -12.31
C LEU A 100 2.19 2.39 -12.27
N SER A 101 1.05 2.62 -11.62
CA SER A 101 -0.05 1.66 -11.55
C SER A 101 -1.36 2.37 -11.88
N GLU A 102 -2.25 1.69 -12.61
CA GLU A 102 -3.57 2.21 -13.03
C GLU A 102 -4.60 2.15 -11.88
N MET A 103 -4.27 2.83 -10.78
CA MET A 103 -5.14 2.99 -9.61
C MET A 103 -6.16 4.12 -9.80
N ASP A 104 -7.31 4.01 -9.12
CA ASP A 104 -8.28 5.10 -9.05
C ASP A 104 -7.75 6.26 -8.21
N ALA A 105 -7.94 7.50 -8.68
CA ALA A 105 -7.45 8.70 -8.00
C ALA A 105 -7.96 8.82 -6.55
N ASP A 106 -9.21 8.44 -6.28
CA ASP A 106 -9.82 8.49 -4.96
C ASP A 106 -9.53 7.24 -4.09
N GLY A 107 -8.67 6.34 -4.57
CA GLY A 107 -8.39 5.06 -3.93
C GLY A 107 -9.56 4.08 -3.95
N GLY A 108 -10.52 4.26 -4.87
CA GLY A 108 -11.67 3.39 -5.11
C GLY A 108 -12.95 3.79 -4.36
N MET A 109 -12.98 4.93 -3.67
CA MET A 109 -14.13 5.34 -2.84
C MET A 109 -15.43 5.48 -3.65
N SER A 110 -15.35 6.05 -4.85
CA SER A 110 -16.52 6.25 -5.73
C SER A 110 -17.12 4.93 -6.23
N LYS A 111 -16.28 3.90 -6.44
CA LYS A 111 -16.71 2.57 -6.89
C LYS A 111 -17.17 1.68 -5.74
N TYR A 112 -16.57 1.83 -4.56
CA TYR A 112 -16.78 0.94 -3.41
C TYR A 112 -17.23 1.73 -2.19
N PRO A 113 -18.56 1.90 -1.98
CA PRO A 113 -19.10 2.77 -0.93
C PRO A 113 -18.71 2.38 0.50
N THR A 114 -18.29 1.14 0.74
CA THR A 114 -17.78 0.67 2.04
C THR A 114 -16.36 1.12 2.31
N ASN A 115 -15.58 1.50 1.28
CA ASN A 115 -14.31 2.19 1.45
C ASN A 115 -14.57 3.66 1.85
N LYS A 116 -14.38 3.95 3.13
CA LYS A 116 -14.44 5.32 3.68
C LYS A 116 -13.08 5.97 3.89
N ALA A 117 -11.99 5.23 3.64
CA ALA A 117 -10.63 5.69 3.91
C ALA A 117 -10.02 6.38 2.68
N GLY A 118 -10.12 5.73 1.50
CA GLY A 118 -9.68 6.30 0.23
C GLY A 118 -8.19 6.57 0.11
N ALA A 119 -7.85 7.37 -0.90
CA ALA A 119 -6.46 7.74 -1.20
C ALA A 119 -5.72 8.39 -0.02
N LYS A 120 -6.45 9.10 0.86
CA LYS A 120 -5.90 9.69 2.09
C LYS A 120 -5.20 8.67 2.99
N TYR A 121 -5.65 7.43 2.98
CA TYR A 121 -5.10 6.32 3.76
C TYR A 121 -4.46 5.24 2.88
N GLY A 122 -4.12 5.56 1.62
CA GLY A 122 -3.36 4.65 0.77
C GLY A 122 -4.16 3.46 0.22
N THR A 123 -5.50 3.54 0.11
CA THR A 123 -6.30 2.42 -0.41
C THR A 123 -6.26 2.31 -1.94
N GLY A 124 -6.73 1.17 -2.45
CA GLY A 124 -6.98 0.97 -3.88
C GLY A 124 -5.79 0.43 -4.67
N TYR A 125 -4.75 -0.05 -4.00
CA TYR A 125 -3.58 -0.59 -4.68
C TYR A 125 -3.91 -1.80 -5.56
N CYS A 126 -3.28 -1.83 -6.72
CA CYS A 126 -3.28 -2.91 -7.68
C CYS A 126 -1.97 -2.88 -8.47
N ASP A 127 -1.59 -3.97 -9.11
CA ASP A 127 -0.47 -4.04 -10.06
C ASP A 127 -0.63 -5.25 -11.00
N SER A 128 0.37 -5.51 -11.85
CA SER A 128 0.32 -6.59 -12.86
C SER A 128 0.38 -8.00 -12.26
N GLN A 129 0.80 -8.15 -11.01
CA GLN A 129 0.90 -9.41 -10.29
C GLN A 129 -0.44 -9.84 -9.67
N CYS A 130 -1.46 -8.96 -9.69
CA CYS A 130 -2.74 -9.21 -9.03
C CYS A 130 -2.56 -9.59 -7.54
N PRO A 131 -1.88 -8.77 -6.72
CA PRO A 131 -1.41 -9.13 -5.39
C PRO A 131 -2.56 -9.55 -4.48
N GLN A 132 -2.39 -10.71 -3.83
CA GLN A 132 -3.36 -11.31 -2.91
C GLN A 132 -3.05 -11.02 -1.44
N ASP A 133 -1.90 -10.41 -1.16
CA ASP A 133 -1.47 -9.99 0.17
C ASP A 133 -2.11 -8.68 0.63
N ILE A 134 -2.85 -8.01 -0.27
CA ILE A 134 -3.58 -6.78 0.04
C ILE A 134 -4.73 -7.09 1.00
N LYS A 135 -4.68 -6.42 2.17
CA LYS A 135 -5.61 -6.65 3.28
C LYS A 135 -7.02 -6.14 3.00
N PHE A 136 -7.17 -5.09 2.19
CA PHE A 136 -8.46 -4.52 1.82
C PHE A 136 -8.51 -4.28 0.31
N ILE A 137 -9.45 -4.91 -0.37
CA ILE A 137 -9.65 -4.83 -1.82
C ILE A 137 -11.12 -4.48 -2.06
N ASN A 138 -11.39 -3.50 -2.92
CA ASN A 138 -12.75 -3.13 -3.33
C ASN A 138 -13.72 -2.81 -2.17
N GLY A 139 -13.20 -2.22 -1.08
CA GLY A 139 -14.00 -1.86 0.09
C GLY A 139 -14.36 -3.02 1.02
N GLU A 140 -13.79 -4.21 0.80
CA GLU A 140 -13.91 -5.38 1.67
C GLU A 140 -12.55 -5.80 2.21
N ALA A 141 -12.52 -6.48 3.36
CA ALA A 141 -11.29 -7.10 3.84
C ALA A 141 -11.05 -8.42 3.10
N ASN A 142 -9.79 -8.72 2.80
CA ASN A 142 -9.39 -9.97 2.15
C ASN A 142 -9.17 -11.08 3.19
N SER A 143 -10.09 -11.24 4.15
CA SER A 143 -9.95 -12.20 5.26
C SER A 143 -10.41 -13.61 4.91
N GLU A 144 -11.28 -13.75 3.90
CA GLU A 144 -11.75 -15.06 3.43
C GLU A 144 -10.61 -15.83 2.76
N GLY A 145 -10.47 -17.12 3.11
CA GLY A 145 -9.42 -17.98 2.57
C GLY A 145 -7.99 -17.57 2.93
N TRP A 146 -7.80 -16.68 3.92
CA TRP A 146 -6.49 -16.15 4.27
C TRP A 146 -5.50 -17.24 4.68
N ASN A 147 -4.36 -17.28 3.98
CA ASN A 147 -3.26 -18.20 4.22
C ASN A 147 -2.03 -17.43 4.71
N ALA A 148 -1.67 -17.62 5.98
CA ALA A 148 -0.51 -16.97 6.59
C ALA A 148 0.79 -17.45 5.92
N SER A 149 1.69 -16.51 5.60
CA SER A 149 2.97 -16.86 4.99
C SER A 149 3.86 -17.64 5.96
N ALA A 150 4.53 -18.68 5.45
CA ALA A 150 5.48 -19.47 6.23
C ALA A 150 6.86 -18.80 6.39
N ASN A 151 7.18 -17.83 5.53
CA ASN A 151 8.48 -17.15 5.50
C ASN A 151 8.38 -15.62 5.74
N ASP A 152 7.16 -15.09 5.90
CA ASP A 152 6.92 -13.70 6.29
C ASP A 152 5.98 -13.63 7.50
N PRO A 153 6.46 -13.18 8.67
CA PRO A 153 5.63 -13.07 9.87
C PRO A 153 4.59 -11.94 9.82
N ASN A 154 4.63 -11.06 8.81
CA ASN A 154 3.77 -9.89 8.66
C ASN A 154 2.79 -9.97 7.48
N ALA A 155 2.88 -11.03 6.66
CA ALA A 155 2.13 -11.17 5.42
C ALA A 155 1.51 -12.56 5.24
N GLY A 156 0.62 -12.65 4.27
CA GLY A 156 -0.09 -13.84 3.85
C GLY A 156 -0.86 -13.52 2.58
N THR A 157 -1.68 -14.45 2.10
CA THR A 157 -2.47 -14.27 0.87
C THR A 157 -3.93 -14.57 1.15
N GLY A 158 -4.83 -13.70 0.73
CA GLY A 158 -6.27 -13.94 0.78
C GLY A 158 -6.81 -14.61 -0.49
N MET A 159 -8.11 -14.79 -0.55
CA MET A 159 -8.80 -15.37 -1.70
C MET A 159 -8.77 -14.46 -2.94
N TYR A 160 -8.75 -13.14 -2.74
CA TYR A 160 -8.83 -12.15 -3.81
C TYR A 160 -7.49 -11.50 -4.11
N GLY A 161 -7.28 -11.10 -5.36
CA GLY A 161 -6.15 -10.30 -5.82
C GLY A 161 -6.61 -9.02 -6.52
N SER A 162 -5.75 -7.99 -6.56
CA SER A 162 -6.07 -6.66 -7.10
C SER A 162 -5.26 -6.37 -8.37
N CYS A 163 -5.87 -6.57 -9.54
CA CYS A 163 -5.18 -6.46 -10.84
C CYS A 163 -5.34 -5.08 -11.48
N CYS A 164 -4.27 -4.54 -12.06
CA CYS A 164 -4.34 -3.44 -13.03
C CYS A 164 -3.06 -3.34 -13.87
N THR A 165 -3.03 -2.39 -14.81
CA THR A 165 -1.85 -2.12 -15.64
C THR A 165 -0.73 -1.55 -14.78
N GLU A 166 0.51 -1.98 -15.05
CA GLU A 166 1.73 -1.54 -14.37
C GLU A 166 2.78 -1.13 -15.41
N MET A 167 3.54 -0.08 -15.09
CA MET A 167 4.71 0.35 -15.85
C MET A 167 5.87 0.56 -14.87
N ASP A 168 6.77 -0.42 -14.83
CA ASP A 168 8.00 -0.37 -14.04
C ASP A 168 9.02 0.55 -14.70
N ILE A 169 9.21 1.76 -14.14
CA ILE A 169 10.21 2.71 -14.65
C ILE A 169 11.60 2.34 -14.11
N TRP A 170 11.68 1.98 -12.83
CA TRP A 170 12.92 1.66 -12.13
C TRP A 170 12.71 0.62 -11.03
#